data_AF-A0A1I0D0E0-F1
#
_entry.id   AF-A0A1I0D0E0-F1
#
_cell.length_a   1.000
_cell.length_b   1.000
_cell.length_c   1.000
_cell.angle_alpha   90.00
_cell.angle_beta   90.00
_cell.angle_gamma   90.00
#
_symmetry.space_group_name_H-M   'P 1'
#
loop_
_entity.id
_entity.type
_entity.pdbx_description
1 polymer ?
#
loop_
_entity_poly.entity_id
_entity_poly.type
_entity_poly.pdbx_seq_one_letter_code
_entity_poly.pdbx_strand_id
1 'polypeptide(L)'
;MNKREIKEECYLDMLEDEINSVEAVINHIKKIRNKIGIFDEAVLQKDIIRAQFDLELALASLCILLRKMSENIFIHIDVETRKDINSIIHSNKFEFKDNKLYVYSQKGRELVNLNNLLVFAHSIL
;
A
#
# COMPACT_ATOMS: atom_id res chain seq x y z
N MET A 1 10.57 29.42 8.98
CA MET A 1 10.67 28.07 8.43
C MET A 1 11.26 28.15 7.03
N ASN A 2 12.31 27.36 6.78
CA ASN A 2 12.93 27.23 5.47
C ASN A 2 11.94 26.55 4.50
N LYS A 3 11.98 26.88 3.20
CA LYS A 3 11.15 26.24 2.17
C LYS A 3 11.33 24.71 2.15
N ARG A 4 12.52 24.22 2.51
CA ARG A 4 12.80 22.78 2.60
C ARG A 4 12.05 22.14 3.76
N GLU A 5 12.07 22.76 4.94
CA GLU A 5 11.37 22.29 6.14
C GLU A 5 9.86 22.23 5.93
N ILE A 6 9.27 23.28 5.35
CA ILE A 6 7.84 23.31 4.99
C ILE A 6 7.48 22.14 4.06
N LYS A 7 8.32 21.90 3.05
CA LYS A 7 8.08 20.82 2.08
C LYS A 7 8.17 19.45 2.74
N GLU A 8 9.11 19.26 3.66
CA GLU A 8 9.27 18.03 4.43
C GLU A 8 8.07 17.77 5.33
N GLU A 9 7.62 18.76 6.09
CA GLU A 9 6.40 18.67 6.91
C GLU A 9 5.17 18.29 6.06
N CYS A 10 4.97 18.93 4.90
CA CYS A 10 3.88 18.55 4.00
C CYS A 10 3.98 17.08 3.53
N TYR A 11 5.19 16.55 3.34
CA TYR A 11 5.36 15.13 2.99
C TYR A 11 5.05 14.20 4.15
N LEU A 12 5.38 14.58 5.38
CA LEU A 12 5.06 13.80 6.58
C LEU A 12 3.56 13.76 6.82
N ASP A 13 2.87 14.91 6.69
CA ASP A 13 1.39 14.97 6.79
C ASP A 13 0.72 14.06 5.74
N MET A 14 1.17 14.16 4.48
CA MET A 14 0.66 13.28 3.41
C MET A 14 0.99 11.80 3.67
N LEU A 15 2.14 11.51 4.29
CA LEU A 15 2.55 10.13 4.57
C LEU A 15 1.65 9.50 5.65
N GLU A 16 1.34 10.25 6.70
CA GLU A 16 0.39 9.82 7.73
C GLU A 16 -0.99 9.52 7.13
N ASP A 17 -1.50 10.39 6.26
CA ASP A 17 -2.78 10.19 5.56
C ASP A 17 -2.79 8.92 4.69
N GLU A 18 -1.73 8.70 3.91
CA GLU A 18 -1.63 7.52 3.03
C GLU A 18 -1.50 6.21 3.83
N ILE A 19 -0.74 6.21 4.93
CA ILE A 19 -0.65 5.05 5.84
C ILE A 19 -2.03 4.72 6.42
N ASN A 20 -2.73 5.73 6.95
CA ASN A 20 -4.07 5.57 7.52
C ASN A 20 -5.07 5.04 6.49
N SER A 21 -4.98 5.50 5.24
CA SER A 21 -5.79 5.02 4.12
C SER A 21 -5.57 3.53 3.85
N VAL A 22 -4.31 3.09 3.74
CA VAL A 22 -3.97 1.68 3.51
C VAL A 22 -4.48 0.79 4.66
N GLU A 23 -4.24 1.19 5.91
CA GLU A 23 -4.69 0.44 7.08
C GLU A 23 -6.22 0.34 7.18
N ALA A 24 -6.93 1.42 6.86
CA ALA A 24 -8.39 1.43 6.82
C ALA A 24 -8.94 0.42 5.82
N VAL A 25 -8.36 0.36 4.61
CA VAL A 25 -8.77 -0.60 3.58
C VAL A 25 -8.44 -2.05 3.98
N ILE A 26 -7.25 -2.30 4.54
CA ILE A 26 -6.88 -3.64 5.05
C ILE A 26 -7.88 -4.10 6.12
N ASN A 27 -8.24 -3.21 7.04
CA ASN A 27 -9.21 -3.49 8.09
C ASN A 27 -10.62 -3.72 7.51
N HIS A 28 -11.00 -2.99 6.47
CA HIS A 28 -12.25 -3.22 5.75
C HIS A 28 -12.28 -4.61 5.09
N ILE A 29 -11.21 -5.02 4.40
CA ILE A 29 -11.10 -6.36 3.81
C ILE A 29 -11.24 -7.45 4.87
N LYS A 30 -10.58 -7.30 6.03
CA LYS A 30 -10.70 -8.24 7.15
C LYS A 30 -12.15 -8.35 7.64
N LYS A 31 -12.85 -7.23 7.77
CA LYS A 31 -14.27 -7.20 8.15
C LYS A 31 -15.17 -7.90 7.13
N ILE A 32 -14.91 -7.73 5.83
CA ILE A 32 -15.66 -8.44 4.77
C ILE A 32 -15.40 -9.95 4.88
N ARG A 33 -14.14 -10.37 5.05
CA ARG A 33 -13.80 -11.80 5.19
C ARG A 33 -14.44 -12.45 6.41
N ASN A 34 -14.58 -11.74 7.53
CA ASN A 34 -15.26 -12.27 8.72
C ASN A 34 -16.76 -12.53 8.49
N LYS A 35 -17.36 -12.02 7.41
CA LYS A 35 -18.75 -12.27 7.03
C LYS A 35 -18.93 -13.51 6.15
N ILE A 36 -17.84 -14.12 5.70
CA ILE A 36 -17.86 -15.38 4.92
C ILE A 36 -18.50 -16.47 5.79
N GLY A 37 -19.51 -17.15 5.26
CA GLY A 37 -20.31 -18.15 5.99
C GLY A 37 -21.54 -17.60 6.71
N ILE A 38 -21.68 -16.27 6.82
CA ILE A 38 -22.90 -15.58 7.30
C ILE A 38 -23.75 -15.11 6.12
N PHE A 39 -23.11 -14.62 5.06
CA PHE A 39 -23.76 -14.18 3.83
C PHE A 39 -23.38 -15.08 2.66
N ASP A 40 -24.22 -15.07 1.61
CA ASP A 40 -23.93 -15.74 0.36
C ASP A 40 -22.62 -15.21 -0.24
N GLU A 41 -21.76 -16.15 -0.65
CA GLU A 41 -20.46 -15.86 -1.22
C GLU A 41 -20.60 -14.93 -2.45
N ALA A 42 -21.63 -15.11 -3.28
CA ALA A 42 -21.86 -14.28 -4.46
C ALA A 42 -22.11 -12.79 -4.12
N VAL A 43 -22.69 -12.51 -2.96
CA VAL A 43 -22.91 -11.13 -2.47
C VAL A 43 -21.58 -10.54 -2.00
N LEU A 44 -20.78 -11.32 -1.27
CA LEU A 44 -19.47 -10.88 -0.75
C LEU A 44 -18.41 -10.73 -1.84
N GLN A 45 -18.48 -11.47 -2.95
CA GLN A 45 -17.50 -11.40 -4.04
C GLN A 45 -17.36 -9.98 -4.60
N LYS A 46 -18.46 -9.26 -4.81
CA LYS A 46 -18.41 -7.88 -5.33
C LYS A 46 -17.70 -6.94 -4.35
N ASP A 47 -17.98 -7.07 -3.07
CA ASP A 47 -17.37 -6.26 -2.02
C ASP A 47 -15.88 -6.57 -1.87
N ILE A 48 -15.49 -7.85 -1.97
CA ILE A 48 -14.09 -8.29 -1.95
C ILE A 48 -13.32 -7.70 -3.13
N ILE A 49 -13.88 -7.79 -4.35
CA ILE A 49 -13.25 -7.24 -5.56
C ILE A 49 -13.07 -5.72 -5.42
N ARG A 50 -14.09 -5.01 -4.94
CA ARG A 50 -14.01 -3.56 -4.73
C ARG A 50 -12.94 -3.21 -3.70
N ALA A 51 -12.93 -3.89 -2.56
CA ALA A 51 -11.95 -3.63 -1.51
C ALA A 51 -10.51 -3.98 -1.95
N GLN A 52 -10.33 -4.96 -2.85
CA GLN A 52 -9.03 -5.23 -3.46
C GLN A 52 -8.56 -4.08 -4.36
N PHE A 53 -9.43 -3.50 -5.18
CA PHE A 53 -9.09 -2.31 -5.97
C PHE A 53 -8.79 -1.09 -5.09
N ASP A 54 -9.57 -0.88 -4.03
CA ASP A 54 -9.31 0.19 -3.07
C ASP A 54 -7.91 0.01 -2.42
N LEU A 55 -7.51 -1.22 -2.13
CA LEU A 55 -6.20 -1.52 -1.55
C LEU A 55 -5.07 -1.28 -2.56
N GLU A 56 -5.27 -1.69 -3.81
CA GLU A 56 -4.33 -1.44 -4.91
C GLU A 56 -4.09 0.06 -5.09
N LEU A 57 -5.15 0.87 -5.09
CA LEU A 57 -5.04 2.32 -5.22
C LEU A 57 -4.32 2.96 -4.02
N ALA A 58 -4.69 2.59 -2.79
CA ALA A 58 -4.08 3.12 -1.58
C ALA A 58 -2.57 2.78 -1.51
N LEU A 59 -2.20 1.53 -1.83
CA LEU A 59 -0.80 1.12 -1.85
C LEU A 59 0.00 1.81 -2.97
N ALA A 60 -0.59 2.01 -4.14
CA ALA A 60 0.05 2.73 -5.22
C ALA A 60 0.36 4.18 -4.82
N SER A 61 -0.61 4.88 -4.21
CA SER A 61 -0.42 6.24 -3.71
C SER A 61 0.69 6.34 -2.67
N LEU A 62 0.66 5.49 -1.64
CA LEU A 62 1.72 5.40 -0.63
C LEU A 62 3.10 5.16 -1.26
N CYS A 63 3.20 4.19 -2.16
CA CYS A 63 4.47 3.84 -2.82
C CYS A 63 5.02 4.99 -3.67
N ILE A 64 4.15 5.71 -4.40
CA ILE A 64 4.54 6.90 -5.17
C ILE A 64 5.04 8.00 -4.24
N LEU A 65 4.37 8.21 -3.10
CA LEU A 65 4.77 9.21 -2.12
C LEU A 65 6.16 8.90 -1.54
N LEU A 66 6.38 7.68 -1.06
CA LEU A 66 7.69 7.23 -0.54
C LEU A 66 8.79 7.41 -1.60
N ARG A 67 8.51 7.04 -2.86
CA ARG A 67 9.45 7.25 -3.96
C ARG A 67 9.78 8.73 -4.16
N LYS A 68 8.79 9.62 -4.15
CA LYS A 68 9.00 11.08 -4.27
C LYS A 68 9.80 11.63 -3.09
N MET A 69 9.53 11.19 -1.87
CA MET A 69 10.30 11.59 -0.68
C MET A 69 11.77 11.17 -0.81
N SER A 70 12.02 9.97 -1.32
CA SER A 70 13.39 9.49 -1.59
C SER A 70 14.08 10.29 -2.71
N GLU A 71 13.37 10.58 -3.81
CA GLU A 71 13.88 11.43 -4.91
C GLU A 71 14.23 12.86 -4.45
N ASN A 72 13.53 13.37 -3.43
CA ASN A 72 13.84 14.67 -2.81
C ASN A 72 14.88 14.60 -1.68
N ILE A 73 15.44 13.41 -1.41
CA ILE A 73 16.46 13.17 -0.38
C ILE A 73 15.92 13.52 1.02
N PHE A 74 14.65 13.20 1.29
CA PHE A 74 14.08 13.23 2.63
C PHE A 74 14.23 11.88 3.34
N ILE A 75 14.20 10.79 2.59
CA ILE A 75 14.32 9.43 3.14
C ILE A 75 15.27 8.57 2.31
N HIS A 76 15.85 7.55 2.95
CA HIS A 76 16.61 6.50 2.28
C HIS A 76 15.81 5.20 2.28
N ILE A 77 15.55 4.66 1.08
CA ILE A 77 14.86 3.37 0.90
C ILE A 77 15.92 2.31 0.59
N ASP A 78 15.92 1.21 1.34
CA ASP A 78 16.80 0.07 1.07
C ASP A 78 16.39 -0.69 -0.21
N VAL A 79 17.23 -1.64 -0.64
CA VAL A 79 17.05 -2.35 -1.92
C VAL A 79 15.79 -3.22 -1.93
N GLU A 80 15.48 -3.89 -0.83
CA GLU A 80 14.33 -4.79 -0.75
C GLU A 80 13.02 -3.98 -0.72
N THR A 81 12.95 -2.95 0.13
CA THR A 81 11.76 -2.06 0.17
C THR A 81 11.57 -1.34 -1.17
N ARG A 82 12.66 -0.91 -1.83
CA ARG A 82 12.58 -0.29 -3.16
C ARG A 82 12.05 -1.27 -4.21
N LYS A 83 12.41 -2.55 -4.13
CA LYS A 83 11.89 -3.59 -5.02
C LYS A 83 10.38 -3.73 -4.84
N ASP A 84 9.91 -3.86 -3.60
CA ASP A 84 8.49 -3.97 -3.28
C ASP A 84 7.67 -2.76 -3.78
N ILE A 85 8.17 -1.54 -3.53
CA ILE A 85 7.57 -0.29 -4.04
C ILE A 85 7.45 -0.30 -5.56
N ASN A 86 8.50 -0.69 -6.27
CA ASN A 86 8.49 -0.73 -7.72
C ASN A 86 7.55 -1.81 -8.27
N SER A 87 7.49 -2.98 -7.62
CA SER A 87 6.59 -4.06 -8.00
C SER A 87 5.13 -3.65 -7.82
N ILE A 88 4.79 -2.87 -6.79
CA ILE A 88 3.46 -2.27 -6.61
C ILE A 88 3.16 -1.25 -7.72
N ILE A 89 4.03 -0.25 -7.92
CA ILE A 89 3.80 0.86 -8.88
C ILE A 89 3.67 0.35 -10.33
N HIS A 90 4.41 -0.69 -10.69
CA HIS A 90 4.46 -1.22 -12.05
C HIS A 90 3.66 -2.52 -12.22
N SER A 91 2.78 -2.83 -11.28
CA SER A 91 1.89 -3.98 -11.42
C SER A 91 0.79 -3.70 -12.45
N ASN A 92 0.36 -4.77 -13.13
CA ASN A 92 -0.83 -4.78 -13.98
C ASN A 92 -2.04 -5.39 -13.27
N LYS A 93 -1.79 -6.14 -12.20
CA LYS A 93 -2.80 -6.85 -11.43
C LYS A 93 -2.33 -7.02 -9.99
N PHE A 94 -3.24 -6.75 -9.07
CA PHE A 94 -3.12 -7.02 -7.65
C PHE A 94 -3.93 -8.26 -7.24
N GLU A 95 -3.38 -9.03 -6.30
CA GLU A 95 -4.11 -10.09 -5.61
C GLU A 95 -3.73 -10.11 -4.13
N PHE A 96 -4.66 -9.68 -3.29
CA PHE A 96 -4.52 -9.74 -1.84
C PHE A 96 -5.29 -10.93 -1.29
N LYS A 97 -4.58 -11.97 -0.85
CA LYS A 97 -5.14 -13.23 -0.35
C LYS A 97 -4.36 -13.72 0.86
N ASP A 98 -5.06 -14.15 1.91
CA ASP A 98 -4.45 -14.71 3.14
C ASP A 98 -3.38 -13.79 3.76
N ASN A 99 -3.64 -12.48 3.79
CA ASN A 99 -2.73 -11.41 4.21
C ASN A 99 -1.41 -11.35 3.43
N LYS A 100 -1.35 -11.99 2.27
CA LYS A 100 -0.23 -11.92 1.32
C LYS A 100 -0.65 -11.08 0.13
N LEU A 101 0.27 -10.23 -0.29
CA LEU A 101 0.09 -9.40 -1.46
C LEU A 101 0.92 -9.96 -2.61
N TYR A 102 0.24 -10.38 -3.67
CA TYR A 102 0.88 -10.75 -4.93
C TYR A 102 0.61 -9.68 -5.97
N VAL A 103 1.65 -9.27 -6.66
CA VAL A 103 1.56 -8.34 -7.79
C VAL A 103 2.07 -9.04 -9.04
N TYR A 104 1.42 -8.75 -10.17
CA TYR A 104 1.76 -9.33 -11.45
C TYR A 104 2.20 -8.22 -12.39
N SER A 105 3.41 -8.31 -12.91
CA SER A 105 3.96 -7.38 -13.91
C SER A 105 4.44 -8.15 -15.14
N GLN A 106 5.02 -7.45 -16.12
CA GLN A 106 5.69 -8.09 -17.26
C GLN A 106 6.84 -9.02 -16.82
N LYS A 107 7.40 -8.81 -15.62
CA LYS A 107 8.48 -9.64 -15.06
C LYS A 107 7.97 -10.92 -14.41
N GLY A 108 6.65 -11.06 -14.24
CA GLY A 108 6.01 -12.23 -13.62
C GLY A 108 5.31 -11.87 -12.31
N ARG A 109 5.10 -12.91 -11.49
CA ARG A 109 4.44 -12.83 -10.19
C ARG A 109 5.47 -12.55 -9.10
N GLU A 110 5.25 -11.50 -8.32
CA GLU A 110 6.10 -11.12 -7.20
C GLU A 110 5.28 -11.11 -5.90
N LEU A 111 5.87 -11.63 -4.81
CA LEU A 111 5.30 -11.53 -3.48
C LEU A 111 5.89 -10.28 -2.82
N VAL A 112 5.01 -9.38 -2.38
CA VAL A 112 5.39 -8.13 -1.72
C VAL A 112 5.29 -8.27 -0.22
N ASN A 113 6.30 -7.79 0.52
CA ASN A 113 6.27 -7.77 1.96
C ASN A 113 5.55 -6.53 2.50
N LEU A 114 4.22 -6.60 2.49
CA LEU A 114 3.35 -5.51 2.96
C LEU A 114 3.66 -5.06 4.40
N ASN A 115 4.00 -6.00 5.29
CA ASN A 115 4.33 -5.65 6.67
C ASN A 115 5.62 -4.84 6.75
N ASN A 116 6.67 -5.24 6.02
CA ASN A 116 7.91 -4.50 5.98
C ASN A 116 7.72 -3.10 5.38
N LEU A 117 6.91 -2.99 4.31
CA LEU A 117 6.58 -1.70 3.70
C LEU A 117 5.88 -0.75 4.69
N LEU A 118 4.88 -1.25 5.43
CA LEU A 118 4.15 -0.44 6.42
C LEU A 118 5.03 -0.07 7.62
N VAL A 119 5.84 -1.01 8.13
CA VAL A 119 6.81 -0.73 9.20
C VAL A 119 7.81 0.34 8.76
N PHE A 120 8.30 0.25 7.53
CA PHE A 120 9.18 1.27 6.96
C PHE A 120 8.47 2.64 6.87
N ALA A 121 7.25 2.67 6.34
CA ALA A 121 6.48 3.91 6.22
C ALA A 121 6.24 4.57 7.58
N HIS A 122 5.86 3.79 8.59
CA HIS A 122 5.70 4.27 9.97
C HIS A 122 7.01 4.74 10.61
N SER A 123 8.16 4.15 10.27
CA SER A 123 9.45 4.54 10.85
C SER A 123 9.97 5.93 10.40
N ILE A 124 9.31 6.52 9.40
CA ILE A 124 9.63 7.85 8.87
C ILE A 124 8.92 8.96 9.67
N LEU A 125 7.77 8.63 10.28
CA LEU A 125 6.99 9.53 11.16
C LEU A 125 7.58 9.55 12.57
#